data_AF-A0A4Q9KUC8-F1
#
_entry.id   AF-A0A4Q9KUC8-F1
#
_cell.length_a   1.000
_cell.length_b   1.000
_cell.length_c   1.000
_cell.angle_alpha   90.00
_cell.angle_beta   90.00
_cell.angle_gamma   90.00
#
_symmetry.space_group_name_H-M   'P 1'
#
loop_
_entity.id
_entity.type
_entity.pdbx_description
1 polymer ?
#
loop_
_entity_poly.entity_id
_entity_poly.type
_entity_poly.pdbx_seq_one_letter_code
_entity_poly.pdbx_strand_id
1 'polypeptide(L)'
;MLLQLFDCLEKSKEISTRRAAILKVENNNKTHLVLIKGFLKVKYRLVEEVTKKSLEEAQLAKLYNEIEKRKLHSKLYNARKNELVSVSDSSRWLKRGNIRPRNEAVFCYIQDRNVFWGADGVCQHCGKSGKTVDHLA
;
A
#
# COMPACT_ATOMS: atom_id res chain seq x y z
N MET A 1 0.29 13.32 15.25
CA MET A 1 0.36 14.54 16.08
C MET A 1 -0.70 14.56 17.18
N LEU A 2 -2.01 14.54 16.88
CA LEU A 2 -3.07 14.58 17.92
C LEU A 2 -3.03 13.40 18.91
N LEU A 3 -2.90 12.16 18.42
CA LEU A 3 -2.79 10.96 19.28
C LEU A 3 -1.57 11.06 20.22
N GLN A 4 -0.41 11.45 19.69
CA GLN A 4 0.81 11.63 20.49
C GLN A 4 0.65 12.71 21.55
N LEU A 5 0.00 13.84 21.22
CA LEU A 5 -0.30 14.89 22.19
C LEU A 5 -1.20 14.36 23.32
N PHE A 6 -2.26 13.65 22.96
CA PHE A 6 -3.17 13.02 23.92
C PHE A 6 -2.43 12.05 24.85
N ASP A 7 -1.64 11.13 24.29
CA ASP A 7 -0.85 10.17 25.08
C ASP A 7 0.17 10.86 25.99
N CYS A 8 0.81 11.94 25.53
CA CYS A 8 1.74 12.72 26.33
C CYS A 8 1.05 13.37 27.54
N LEU A 9 -0.13 13.97 27.33
CA LEU A 9 -0.92 14.56 28.41
C LEU A 9 -1.38 13.48 29.39
N GLU A 10 -1.86 12.35 28.88
CA GLU A 10 -2.40 11.25 29.68
C GLU A 10 -1.33 10.62 30.58
N LYS A 11 -0.13 10.35 30.05
CA LYS A 11 1.00 9.76 30.79
C LYS A 11 1.51 10.59 31.96
N SER A 12 1.28 11.90 31.94
CA SER A 12 1.89 12.84 32.89
C SER A 12 0.87 13.67 33.68
N LYS A 13 -0.42 13.31 33.58
CA LYS A 13 -1.52 13.96 34.30
C LYS A 13 -1.36 13.88 35.82
N GLU A 14 -0.72 12.82 36.32
CA GLU A 14 -0.52 12.60 37.76
C GLU A 14 0.60 13.49 38.33
N ILE A 15 1.55 13.87 37.49
CA ILE A 15 2.72 14.67 37.88
C ILE A 15 2.47 16.17 37.61
N SER A 16 1.68 16.51 36.59
CA SER A 16 1.44 17.88 36.18
C SER A 16 -0.03 18.28 36.31
N THR A 17 -0.31 19.12 37.32
CA THR A 17 -1.63 19.72 37.56
C THR A 17 -2.15 20.48 36.33
N ARG A 18 -1.26 21.18 35.61
CA ARG A 18 -1.60 21.86 34.36
C ARG A 18 -2.09 20.89 33.29
N ARG A 19 -1.41 19.75 33.09
CA ARG A 19 -1.80 18.75 32.08
C ARG A 19 -3.11 18.06 32.46
N ALA A 20 -3.33 17.77 33.74
CA ALA A 20 -4.61 17.26 34.23
C ALA A 20 -5.77 18.23 34.00
N ALA A 21 -5.56 19.53 34.29
CA ALA A 21 -6.56 20.56 34.05
C ALA A 21 -6.90 20.70 32.55
N ILE A 22 -5.89 20.68 31.67
CA ILE A 22 -6.09 20.67 30.21
C ILE A 22 -6.94 19.48 29.81
N LEU A 23 -6.57 18.26 30.21
CA LEU A 23 -7.34 17.06 29.89
C LEU A 23 -8.79 17.15 30.38
N LYS A 24 -9.04 17.70 31.58
CA LYS A 24 -10.39 17.86 32.12
C LYS A 24 -11.23 18.79 31.24
N VAL A 25 -10.69 19.94 30.84
CA VAL A 25 -11.37 20.90 29.95
C VAL A 25 -11.66 20.28 28.59
N GLU A 26 -10.68 19.61 27.99
CA GLU A 26 -10.82 18.94 26.69
C GLU A 26 -11.87 17.82 26.74
N ASN A 27 -11.94 17.06 27.85
CA ASN A 27 -12.96 16.03 28.08
C ASN A 27 -14.37 16.64 28.21
N ASN A 28 -14.51 17.71 28.98
CA ASN A 28 -15.81 18.39 29.15
C ASN A 28 -16.35 18.93 27.81
N ASN A 29 -15.45 19.47 27.00
CA ASN A 29 -15.78 20.03 25.68
C ASN A 29 -15.89 18.95 24.58
N LYS A 30 -15.61 17.68 24.90
CA LYS A 30 -15.62 16.55 23.96
C LYS A 30 -14.86 16.85 22.66
N THR A 31 -13.70 17.47 22.78
CA THR A 31 -12.92 17.90 21.60
C THR A 31 -12.41 16.71 20.80
N HIS A 32 -11.97 16.98 19.57
CA HIS A 32 -11.32 15.97 18.72
C HIS A 32 -10.09 15.32 19.38
N LEU A 33 -9.43 16.01 20.31
CA LEU A 33 -8.27 15.47 21.01
C LEU A 33 -8.65 14.24 21.86
N VAL A 34 -9.77 14.30 22.57
CA VAL A 34 -10.25 13.19 23.43
C VAL A 34 -10.87 12.07 22.59
N LEU A 35 -11.56 12.44 21.51
CA LEU A 35 -12.23 11.48 20.63
C LEU A 35 -11.26 10.75 19.69
N ILE A 36 -9.99 11.15 19.62
CA ILE A 36 -9.03 10.65 18.61
C ILE A 36 -8.86 9.12 18.68
N LYS A 37 -8.73 8.55 19.89
CA LYS A 37 -8.56 7.10 20.08
C LYS A 37 -9.77 6.35 19.54
N GLY A 38 -10.99 6.79 19.87
CA GLY A 38 -12.24 6.20 19.37
C GLY A 38 -12.38 6.31 17.85
N PHE A 39 -12.11 7.50 17.30
CA PHE A 39 -12.16 7.73 15.86
C PHE A 39 -11.21 6.81 15.09
N LEU A 40 -9.97 6.65 15.57
CA LEU A 40 -8.98 5.79 14.93
C LEU A 40 -9.38 4.30 15.00
N LYS A 41 -9.92 3.84 16.14
CA LYS A 41 -10.45 2.47 16.26
C LYS A 41 -11.51 2.18 15.20
N VAL A 42 -12.47 3.08 15.03
CA VAL A 42 -13.54 2.91 14.02
C VAL A 42 -12.98 2.99 12.60
N LYS A 43 -12.14 4.00 12.30
CA LYS A 43 -11.62 4.24 10.95
C LYS A 43 -10.76 3.10 10.41
N TYR A 44 -9.96 2.48 11.28
CA TYR A 44 -9.02 1.43 10.92
C TYR A 44 -9.43 0.05 11.42
N ARG A 45 -10.62 -0.09 12.02
CA ARG A 45 -11.16 -1.35 12.57
C ARG A 45 -10.19 -2.03 13.55
N LEU A 46 -9.59 -1.23 14.44
CA LEU A 46 -8.66 -1.73 15.46
C LEU A 46 -9.43 -2.34 16.62
N VAL A 47 -9.11 -3.58 16.98
CA VAL A 47 -9.71 -4.30 18.12
C VAL A 47 -9.01 -3.93 19.43
N GLU A 48 -7.68 -3.85 19.40
CA GLU A 48 -6.85 -3.55 20.57
C GLU A 48 -6.76 -2.03 20.86
N GLU A 49 -5.97 -1.68 21.88
CA GLU A 49 -5.66 -0.29 22.18
C GLU A 49 -4.86 0.37 21.05
N VAL A 50 -5.17 1.65 20.76
CA VAL A 50 -4.54 2.38 19.66
C VAL A 50 -3.11 2.74 20.06
N THR A 51 -2.17 1.90 19.66
CA THR A 51 -0.74 2.18 19.76
C THR A 51 -0.23 2.79 18.46
N LYS A 52 0.91 3.50 18.52
CA LYS A 52 1.54 4.06 17.31
C LYS A 52 1.81 2.97 16.26
N LYS A 53 2.33 1.82 16.71
CA LYS A 53 2.69 0.69 15.83
C LYS A 53 1.47 0.06 15.15
N SER A 54 0.43 -0.28 15.93
CA SER A 54 -0.81 -0.86 15.38
C SER A 54 -1.50 0.09 14.39
N LEU A 55 -1.45 1.40 14.65
CA LEU A 55 -1.99 2.40 13.74
C LEU A 55 -1.19 2.47 12.43
N GLU A 56 0.13 2.47 12.49
CA GLU A 56 0.99 2.47 11.29
C GLU A 56 0.74 1.23 10.43
N GLU A 57 0.66 0.05 11.06
CA GLU A 57 0.37 -1.21 10.37
C GLU A 57 -1.01 -1.18 9.69
N ALA A 58 -2.05 -0.70 10.37
CA ALA A 58 -3.39 -0.62 9.79
C ALA A 58 -3.50 0.45 8.68
N GLN A 59 -2.77 1.56 8.80
CA GLN A 59 -2.66 2.57 7.75
C GLN A 59 -1.99 2.01 6.50
N LEU A 60 -0.87 1.31 6.66
CA LEU A 60 -0.16 0.66 5.57
C LEU A 60 -1.03 -0.41 4.90
N ALA A 61 -1.69 -1.26 5.69
CA ALA A 61 -2.60 -2.29 5.17
C ALA A 61 -3.72 -1.67 4.34
N LYS A 62 -4.34 -0.59 4.83
CA LYS A 62 -5.39 0.13 4.08
C LYS A 62 -4.84 0.72 2.78
N LEU A 63 -3.68 1.37 2.83
CA LEU A 63 -3.03 1.96 1.66
C LEU A 63 -2.72 0.90 0.60
N TYR A 64 -2.13 -0.23 1.00
CA TYR A 64 -1.82 -1.31 0.06
C TYR A 64 -3.07 -1.94 -0.54
N ASN A 65 -4.14 -2.12 0.24
CA ASN A 65 -5.43 -2.58 -0.28
C ASN A 65 -6.03 -1.61 -1.30
N GLU A 66 -5.88 -0.30 -1.10
CA GLU A 66 -6.31 0.71 -2.07
C GLU A 66 -5.45 0.69 -3.35
N ILE A 67 -4.14 0.52 -3.21
CA ILE A 67 -3.22 0.38 -4.35
C ILE A 67 -3.53 -0.89 -5.15
N GLU A 68 -3.70 -2.04 -4.49
CA GLU A 68 -4.02 -3.31 -5.16
C GLU A 68 -5.29 -3.21 -6.00
N LYS A 69 -6.29 -2.44 -5.55
CA LYS A 69 -7.55 -2.22 -6.29
C LYS A 69 -7.41 -1.33 -7.52
N ARG A 70 -6.33 -0.57 -7.68
CA ARG A 70 -6.12 0.28 -8.86
C ARG A 70 -5.81 -0.58 -10.09
N LYS A 71 -6.45 -0.30 -11.23
CA LYS A 71 -6.37 -1.09 -12.47
C LYS A 71 -4.93 -1.46 -12.86
N LEU A 72 -4.01 -0.50 -12.87
CA LEU A 72 -2.61 -0.73 -13.25
C LEU A 72 -1.85 -1.59 -12.22
N HIS A 73 -2.05 -1.34 -10.93
CA HIS A 73 -1.31 -2.03 -9.88
C HIS A 73 -1.87 -3.42 -9.57
N SER A 74 -3.17 -3.65 -9.71
CA SER A 74 -3.80 -4.97 -9.50
C SER A 74 -3.10 -6.10 -10.28
N LYS A 75 -2.65 -5.81 -11.50
CA LYS A 75 -1.91 -6.76 -12.35
C LYS A 75 -0.53 -7.09 -11.79
N LEU A 76 0.19 -6.11 -11.23
CA LEU A 76 1.46 -6.35 -10.53
C LEU A 76 1.26 -7.19 -9.28
N TYR A 77 0.22 -6.90 -8.50
CA TYR A 77 -0.13 -7.71 -7.32
C TYR A 77 -0.51 -9.15 -7.71
N ASN A 78 -1.22 -9.35 -8.82
CA ASN A 78 -1.52 -10.68 -9.35
C ASN A 78 -0.28 -11.38 -9.89
N ALA A 79 0.61 -10.68 -10.59
CA ALA A 79 1.88 -11.23 -11.07
C ALA A 79 2.76 -11.67 -9.89
N ARG A 80 2.79 -10.89 -8.79
CA ARG A 80 3.49 -11.25 -7.56
C ARG A 80 2.95 -12.53 -6.91
N LYS A 81 1.68 -12.89 -7.11
CA LYS A 81 1.10 -14.15 -6.62
C LYS A 81 1.60 -15.36 -7.42
N ASN A 82 2.23 -15.17 -8.58
CA ASN A 82 2.83 -16.25 -9.36
C ASN A 82 4.23 -16.58 -8.83
N GLU A 83 4.42 -17.81 -8.32
CA GLU A 83 5.68 -18.29 -7.73
C GLU A 83 6.86 -18.26 -8.71
N LEU A 84 6.60 -18.36 -10.01
CA LEU A 84 7.62 -18.36 -11.04
C LEU A 84 8.13 -16.95 -11.37
N VAL A 85 7.42 -15.90 -10.94
CA VAL A 85 7.68 -14.51 -11.34
C VAL A 85 8.31 -13.73 -10.19
N SER A 86 9.57 -13.35 -10.37
CA SER A 86 10.30 -12.51 -9.43
C SER A 86 10.25 -11.03 -9.86
N VAL A 87 9.68 -10.16 -9.01
CA VAL A 87 9.64 -8.71 -9.24
C VAL A 87 11.05 -8.12 -9.34
N SER A 88 11.95 -8.55 -8.46
CA SER A 88 13.34 -8.08 -8.45
C SER A 88 14.09 -8.48 -9.71
N ASP A 89 13.94 -9.72 -10.18
CA ASP A 89 14.63 -10.18 -11.38
C ASP A 89 14.04 -9.58 -12.65
N SER A 90 12.72 -9.39 -12.69
CA SER A 90 12.03 -8.72 -13.81
C SER A 90 12.52 -7.28 -14.00
N SER A 91 12.84 -6.55 -12.93
CA SER A 91 13.45 -5.20 -13.04
C SER A 91 14.90 -5.18 -13.51
N ARG A 92 15.60 -6.32 -13.40
CA ARG A 92 17.03 -6.47 -13.70
C ARG A 92 17.30 -7.12 -15.06
N TRP A 93 16.26 -7.45 -15.84
CA TRP A 93 16.45 -8.16 -17.11
C TRP A 93 17.36 -7.39 -18.08
N LEU A 94 17.18 -6.07 -18.23
CA LEU A 94 18.03 -5.19 -19.08
C LEU A 94 19.51 -5.19 -18.68
N LYS A 95 19.84 -5.68 -17.48
CA LYS A 95 21.22 -5.76 -16.97
C LYS A 95 21.87 -7.12 -17.23
N ARG A 96 21.08 -8.14 -17.60
CA ARG A 96 21.60 -9.47 -17.95
C ARG A 96 21.70 -9.54 -19.48
N GLY A 97 22.84 -10.00 -19.99
CA GLY A 97 23.08 -10.18 -21.43
C GLY A 97 22.20 -11.29 -22.04
N ASN A 98 22.72 -12.06 -22.99
CA ASN A 98 21.95 -13.11 -23.65
C ASN A 98 21.40 -14.14 -22.63
N ILE A 99 20.09 -14.13 -22.40
CA ILE A 99 19.38 -14.99 -21.46
C ILE A 99 18.61 -16.07 -22.21
N ARG A 100 18.35 -17.20 -21.54
CA ARG A 100 17.52 -18.27 -22.12
C ARG A 100 16.11 -17.72 -22.41
N PRO A 101 15.47 -18.07 -23.54
CA PRO A 101 14.14 -17.59 -23.89
C PRO A 101 13.08 -17.83 -22.82
N ARG A 102 13.16 -18.97 -22.12
CA ARG A 102 12.27 -19.27 -20.99
C ARG A 102 12.43 -18.28 -19.83
N ASN A 103 13.67 -17.88 -19.53
CA ASN A 103 13.95 -16.94 -18.45
C ASN A 103 13.55 -15.51 -18.83
N GLU A 104 13.76 -15.16 -20.11
CA GLU A 104 13.30 -13.89 -20.68
C GLU A 104 11.78 -13.74 -20.59
N ALA A 105 11.03 -14.76 -21.03
CA ALA A 105 9.57 -14.76 -20.93
C ALA A 105 9.07 -14.54 -19.48
N VAL A 106 9.76 -15.14 -18.50
CA VAL A 106 9.45 -14.97 -17.08
C VAL A 106 9.78 -13.55 -16.59
N PHE A 107 10.90 -12.96 -17.00
CA PHE A 107 11.29 -11.61 -16.60
C PHE A 107 10.47 -10.51 -17.30
N CYS A 108 10.10 -10.71 -18.56
CA CYS A 108 9.27 -9.80 -19.34
C CYS A 108 7.79 -9.87 -18.96
N TYR A 109 7.35 -10.92 -18.25
CA TYR A 109 5.95 -11.08 -17.80
C TYR A 109 5.38 -9.84 -17.09
N ILE A 110 6.19 -9.15 -16.28
CA ILE A 110 5.81 -7.91 -15.59
C ILE A 110 5.99 -6.67 -16.49
N GLN A 111 6.94 -6.70 -17.42
CA GLN A 111 7.33 -5.54 -18.21
C GLN A 111 6.47 -5.31 -19.45
N ASP A 112 6.09 -6.37 -20.16
CA ASP A 112 5.32 -6.32 -21.40
C ASP A 112 4.04 -5.49 -21.26
N ARG A 113 3.38 -5.58 -20.10
CA ARG A 113 2.11 -4.87 -19.87
C ARG A 113 2.27 -3.41 -19.46
N ASN A 114 3.45 -3.02 -18.98
CA ASN A 114 3.78 -1.61 -18.72
C ASN A 114 4.02 -0.86 -20.04
N VAL A 115 4.62 -1.52 -21.04
CA VAL A 115 4.87 -0.93 -22.38
C VAL A 115 3.56 -0.64 -23.12
N PHE A 116 2.57 -1.52 -23.04
CA PHE A 116 1.26 -1.34 -23.70
C PHE A 116 0.18 -0.69 -22.85
N TRP A 117 0.51 -0.19 -21.66
CA TRP A 117 -0.41 0.56 -20.78
C TRP A 117 -1.71 -0.20 -20.47
N GLY A 118 -1.68 -1.53 -20.55
CA GLY A 118 -2.87 -2.36 -20.41
C GLY A 118 -3.95 -2.13 -21.48
N ALA A 119 -3.58 -1.73 -22.70
CA ALA A 119 -4.47 -1.75 -23.85
C ALA A 119 -4.87 -3.21 -24.14
N ASP A 120 -6.09 -3.57 -23.77
CA ASP A 120 -6.68 -4.84 -24.17
C ASP A 120 -7.07 -4.69 -25.64
N GLY A 121 -6.44 -5.48 -26.51
CA GLY A 121 -6.67 -5.39 -27.95
C GLY A 121 -5.78 -6.33 -28.74
N VAL A 122 -6.34 -6.82 -29.85
CA VAL A 122 -5.57 -7.52 -30.89
C VAL A 122 -4.68 -6.51 -31.61
N CYS A 123 -3.52 -6.97 -32.06
CA CYS A 123 -2.61 -6.18 -32.88
C CYS A 123 -3.35 -5.71 -34.13
N GLN A 124 -3.28 -4.41 -34.41
CA GLN A 124 -3.97 -3.79 -35.54
C GLN A 124 -3.40 -4.25 -36.89
N HIS A 125 -2.15 -4.69 -36.90
CA HIS A 125 -1.49 -5.15 -38.12
C HIS A 125 -1.87 -6.61 -38.47
N CYS A 126 -1.91 -7.50 -37.47
CA CYS A 126 -2.15 -8.92 -37.72
C CYS A 126 -3.62 -9.35 -37.50
N GLY A 127 -4.37 -8.64 -36.63
CA GLY A 127 -5.74 -8.95 -36.23
C GLY A 127 -5.94 -10.27 -35.47
N LYS A 128 -4.88 -11.05 -35.21
CA LYS A 128 -4.95 -12.44 -34.72
C LYS A 128 -4.39 -12.66 -33.32
N SER A 129 -3.39 -11.88 -32.92
CA SER A 129 -2.71 -12.01 -31.62
C SER A 129 -2.81 -10.72 -30.81
N GLY A 130 -2.74 -10.85 -29.49
CA GLY A 130 -2.71 -9.69 -28.58
C GLY A 130 -1.48 -8.82 -28.82
N LYS A 131 -1.57 -7.54 -28.44
CA LYS A 131 -0.43 -6.61 -28.42
C LYS A 131 0.50 -6.97 -27.24
N THR A 132 1.43 -7.89 -27.47
CA THR A 132 2.56 -8.21 -26.57
C THR A 132 3.87 -7.72 -27.18
N VAL A 133 4.94 -7.62 -26.38
CA VAL A 133 6.24 -7.12 -26.89
C VAL A 133 6.76 -8.13 -27.89
N ASP A 134 6.70 -9.42 -27.56
CA ASP A 134 7.10 -10.52 -28.43
C ASP A 134 6.36 -10.57 -29.77
N HIS A 135 5.13 -10.05 -29.83
CA HIS A 135 4.35 -10.04 -31.07
C HIS A 135 4.62 -8.79 -31.93
N LEU A 136 5.13 -7.72 -31.33
CA LEU A 136 5.41 -6.45 -32.02
C LEU A 136 6.89 -6.23 -32.35
N ALA A 137 7.78 -7.07 -31.79
CA ALA A 137 9.17 -7.20 -32.21
C ALA A 137 9.29 -8.04 -33.48
#